data_AF-A0A7Z0N393-F1
#
_entry.id   AF-A0A7Z0N393-F1
#
_cell.length_a   1.000
_cell.length_b   1.000
_cell.length_c   1.000
_cell.angle_alpha   90.00
_cell.angle_beta   90.00
_cell.angle_gamma   90.00
#
_symmetry.space_group_name_H-M   'P 1'
#
loop_
_entity.id
_entity.type
_entity.pdbx_description
1 polymer ?
#
loop_
_entity_poly.entity_id
_entity_poly.type
_entity_poly.pdbx_seq_one_letter_code
_entity_poly.pdbx_strand_id
1 'polypeptide(L)'
;MLIRPPDFSLTDWRVFEVPLSPSDEAPTLHLVGWATSHARVSSPIFGIDPVMRACQTRSGNIYQFVGNPARKLDVQVTTLWQEWKLINGISSQKEVTDQIVLMFQRSNKQFGIWGKGLPPFFPRDCFLGAVPGEQLKFLARRIDGHYVVGPTEEELRERYELCMRLSIQYHCLYLDQVQQASPNAEFTPQLAEMFVREALKGWDLSAQEREWIIDKTASMR
;
A
#
# COMPACT_ATOMS: atom_id res chain seq x y z
N MET A 1 2.40 -5.42 11.54
CA MET A 1 2.76 -3.99 11.32
C MET A 1 1.52 -3.26 10.81
N LEU A 2 1.10 -2.19 11.48
CA LEU A 2 -0.03 -1.36 11.01
C LEU A 2 0.49 -0.33 9.99
N ILE A 3 0.03 -0.39 8.74
CA ILE A 3 0.42 0.58 7.72
C ILE A 3 -0.50 1.79 7.79
N ARG A 4 0.09 2.96 8.05
CA ARG A 4 -0.53 4.27 7.81
C ARG A 4 -0.38 4.63 6.32
N PRO A 5 -1.06 5.68 5.81
CA PRO A 5 -0.88 6.13 4.43
C PRO A 5 0.61 6.27 4.07
N PRO A 6 1.02 5.86 2.86
CA PRO A 6 2.41 5.89 2.47
C PRO A 6 2.95 7.32 2.41
N ASP A 7 4.16 7.52 2.90
CA ASP A 7 4.88 8.79 2.74
C ASP A 7 5.37 8.93 1.29
N PHE A 8 5.72 7.80 0.66
CA PHE A 8 6.21 7.74 -0.71
C PHE A 8 5.60 6.55 -1.45
N SER A 9 5.22 6.75 -2.69
CA SER A 9 4.84 5.69 -3.61
C SER A 9 5.90 5.60 -4.69
N LEU A 10 6.51 4.42 -4.86
CA LEU A 10 7.56 4.23 -5.86
C LEU A 10 7.07 3.37 -7.02
N THR A 11 7.25 3.88 -8.23
CA THR A 11 7.17 3.13 -9.48
C THR A 11 8.56 2.67 -9.91
N ASP A 12 8.63 1.78 -10.90
CA ASP A 12 9.89 1.34 -11.51
C ASP A 12 10.93 0.89 -10.48
N TRP A 13 10.43 0.19 -9.46
CA TRP A 13 11.19 -0.08 -8.26
C TRP A 13 12.01 -1.37 -8.36
N ARG A 14 13.07 -1.45 -7.55
CA ARG A 14 13.90 -2.64 -7.30
C ARG A 14 14.28 -2.71 -5.82
N VAL A 15 14.56 -3.92 -5.32
CA VAL A 15 15.00 -4.12 -3.92
C VAL A 15 16.35 -4.81 -3.89
N PHE A 16 17.27 -4.23 -3.13
CA PHE A 16 18.62 -4.76 -2.95
C PHE A 16 18.88 -5.08 -1.48
N GLU A 17 19.52 -6.20 -1.25
CA GLU A 17 20.11 -6.63 0.01
C GLU A 17 21.59 -6.23 0.01
N VAL A 18 22.02 -5.48 1.03
CA VAL A 18 23.40 -4.97 1.16
C VAL A 18 23.94 -5.15 2.58
N PRO A 19 25.25 -5.47 2.74
CA PRO A 19 25.89 -5.53 4.05
C PRO A 19 26.35 -4.13 4.47
N LEU A 20 25.63 -3.47 5.39
CA LEU A 20 25.97 -2.11 5.85
C LEU A 20 27.10 -2.05 6.88
N SER A 21 27.43 -3.15 7.57
CA SER A 21 28.52 -3.18 8.54
C SER A 21 29.45 -4.38 8.29
N PRO A 22 30.78 -4.21 8.41
CA PRO A 22 31.72 -5.32 8.44
C PRO A 22 31.62 -6.19 9.71
N SER A 23 30.84 -5.77 10.71
CA SER A 23 30.67 -6.48 11.98
C SER A 23 29.38 -7.33 12.00
N ASP A 24 29.38 -8.53 11.41
CA ASP A 24 28.37 -9.61 11.56
C ASP A 24 26.86 -9.23 11.62
N GLU A 25 26.47 -8.02 11.24
CA GLU A 25 25.08 -7.59 11.20
C GLU A 25 24.42 -8.21 9.99
N ALA A 26 23.20 -8.70 10.18
CA ALA A 26 22.40 -9.21 9.09
C ALA A 26 22.29 -8.16 7.98
N PRO A 27 22.41 -8.57 6.70
CA PRO A 27 22.32 -7.64 5.59
C PRO A 27 20.95 -6.95 5.59
N THR A 28 20.94 -5.70 5.17
CA THR A 28 19.75 -4.85 5.19
C THR A 28 19.15 -4.72 3.80
N LEU A 29 17.82 -4.64 3.73
CA LEU A 29 17.10 -4.43 2.48
C LEU A 29 16.89 -2.93 2.22
N HIS A 30 17.07 -2.51 0.97
CA HIS A 30 16.84 -1.14 0.52
C HIS A 30 15.99 -1.15 -0.75
N LEU A 31 15.00 -0.26 -0.78
CA LEU A 31 14.12 -0.04 -1.91
C LEU A 31 14.65 1.15 -2.72
N VAL A 32 14.71 0.98 -4.04
CA VAL A 32 15.04 2.06 -4.98
C VAL A 32 13.97 2.15 -6.05
N GLY A 33 13.74 3.35 -6.60
CA GLY A 33 12.76 3.55 -7.66
C GLY A 33 12.46 5.02 -7.91
N TRP A 34 11.39 5.27 -8.64
CA TRP A 34 10.90 6.61 -8.96
C TRP A 34 9.78 7.01 -7.99
N ALA A 35 10.01 8.09 -7.25
CA ALA A 35 8.91 8.83 -6.62
C ALA A 35 8.29 9.78 -7.66
N THR A 36 7.26 10.53 -7.25
CA THR A 36 6.46 11.42 -8.13
C THR A 36 7.28 12.26 -9.12
N SER A 37 8.47 12.73 -8.74
CA SER A 37 9.31 13.58 -9.61
C SER A 37 10.80 13.28 -9.59
N HIS A 38 11.27 12.33 -8.78
CA HIS A 38 12.71 12.08 -8.62
C HIS A 38 13.02 10.63 -8.27
N ALA A 39 14.23 10.20 -8.61
CA ALA A 39 14.80 8.94 -8.13
C ALA A 39 14.94 8.95 -6.61
N ARG A 40 14.75 7.80 -5.97
CA ARG A 40 14.83 7.67 -4.52
C ARG A 40 15.45 6.34 -4.10
N VAL A 41 16.20 6.38 -3.00
CA VAL A 41 16.71 5.22 -2.26
C VAL A 41 16.18 5.31 -0.83
N SER A 42 15.64 4.21 -0.31
CA SER A 42 15.12 4.14 1.04
C SER A 42 16.26 3.93 2.07
N SER A 43 16.00 4.30 3.32
CA SER A 43 16.75 3.77 4.46
C SER A 43 16.45 2.26 4.63
N PRO A 44 17.19 1.53 5.50
CA PRO A 44 17.00 0.09 5.67
C PRO A 44 15.53 -0.25 5.95
N ILE A 45 14.98 -1.21 5.22
CA ILE A 45 13.64 -1.73 5.45
C ILE A 45 13.63 -2.48 6.78
N PHE A 46 12.69 -2.09 7.64
CA PHE A 46 12.41 -2.74 8.92
C PHE A 46 11.40 -3.87 8.77
N GLY A 47 10.35 -3.67 7.96
CA GLY A 47 9.33 -4.66 7.73
C GLY A 47 8.59 -4.44 6.41
N ILE A 48 8.09 -5.52 5.82
CA ILE A 48 7.32 -5.49 4.57
C ILE A 48 5.93 -6.04 4.87
N ASP A 49 4.90 -5.28 4.46
CA ASP A 49 3.52 -5.73 4.42
C ASP A 49 3.17 -6.19 3.00
N PRO A 50 3.00 -7.51 2.78
CA PRO A 50 2.72 -8.05 1.46
C PRO A 50 1.27 -7.81 1.00
N VAL A 51 0.35 -7.54 1.92
CA VAL A 51 -1.07 -7.25 1.62
C VAL A 51 -1.19 -5.84 1.10
N MET A 52 -0.58 -4.86 1.77
CA MET A 52 -0.59 -3.47 1.32
C MET A 52 0.44 -3.18 0.23
N ARG A 53 1.33 -4.15 -0.04
CA ARG A 53 2.51 -3.97 -0.91
C ARG A 53 3.26 -2.72 -0.50
N ALA A 54 3.62 -2.67 0.78
CA ALA A 54 4.28 -1.53 1.40
C ALA A 54 5.40 -2.00 2.32
N CYS A 55 6.36 -1.13 2.62
CA CYS A 55 7.36 -1.41 3.63
C CYS A 55 7.57 -0.20 4.54
N GLN A 56 7.86 -0.47 5.82
CA GLN A 56 8.35 0.51 6.75
C GLN A 56 9.87 0.44 6.80
N THR A 57 10.53 1.59 6.78
CA THR A 57 11.98 1.68 6.95
C THR A 57 12.35 2.00 8.40
N ARG A 58 13.61 1.79 8.78
CA ARG A 58 14.15 2.14 10.11
C ARG A 58 13.99 3.61 10.46
N SER A 59 13.89 4.49 9.47
CA SER A 59 13.60 5.92 9.70
C SER A 59 12.11 6.21 9.91
N GLY A 60 11.25 5.19 9.96
CA GLY A 60 9.80 5.34 10.18
C GLY A 60 8.97 5.69 8.95
N ASN A 61 9.60 5.81 7.77
CA ASN A 61 8.89 6.12 6.53
C ASN A 61 8.20 4.88 5.96
N ILE A 62 7.02 5.08 5.38
CA ILE A 62 6.23 4.06 4.68
C ILE A 62 6.38 4.28 3.18
N TYR A 63 6.86 3.25 2.49
CA TYR A 63 6.97 3.22 1.03
C TYR A 63 5.98 2.22 0.45
N GLN A 64 5.21 2.65 -0.55
CA GLN A 64 4.33 1.77 -1.32
C GLN A 64 4.99 1.34 -2.64
N PHE A 65 4.84 0.06 -2.97
CA PHE A 65 5.34 -0.55 -4.21
C PHE A 65 4.27 -0.47 -5.29
N VAL A 66 4.36 0.53 -6.17
CA VAL A 66 3.37 0.77 -7.22
C VAL A 66 3.77 0.09 -8.52
N GLY A 67 2.81 -0.56 -9.19
CA GLY A 67 3.03 -1.22 -10.46
C GLY A 67 3.98 -2.43 -10.37
N ASN A 68 4.54 -2.82 -11.51
CA ASN A 68 5.54 -3.89 -11.61
C ASN A 68 6.94 -3.33 -11.31
N PRO A 69 7.87 -4.17 -10.82
CA PRO A 69 9.26 -3.75 -10.71
C PRO A 69 9.85 -3.40 -12.08
N ALA A 70 10.79 -2.46 -12.11
CA ALA A 70 11.42 -2.02 -13.35
C ALA A 70 12.25 -3.13 -13.97
N ARG A 71 12.03 -3.54 -15.23
CA ARG A 71 12.90 -4.54 -15.89
C ARG A 71 14.38 -4.14 -15.84
N LYS A 72 14.64 -2.86 -16.07
CA LYS A 72 15.94 -2.21 -15.92
C LYS A 72 15.71 -0.86 -15.26
N LEU A 73 16.54 -0.51 -14.28
CA LEU A 73 16.48 0.79 -13.63
C LEU A 73 16.81 1.90 -14.63
N ASP A 74 16.09 3.01 -14.51
CA ASP A 74 16.40 4.25 -15.23
C ASP A 74 17.82 4.74 -14.89
N VAL A 75 18.40 5.56 -15.76
CA VAL A 75 19.73 6.14 -15.57
C VAL A 75 19.84 6.94 -14.27
N GLN A 76 18.84 7.73 -13.91
CA GLN A 76 18.89 8.56 -12.70
C GLN A 76 18.83 7.71 -11.44
N VAL A 77 17.97 6.69 -11.41
CA VAL A 77 17.87 5.75 -10.29
C VAL A 77 19.14 4.92 -10.16
N THR A 78 19.72 4.50 -11.29
CA THR A 78 20.99 3.78 -11.32
C THR A 78 22.12 4.62 -10.76
N THR A 79 22.26 5.87 -11.22
CA THR A 79 23.29 6.80 -10.74
C THR A 79 23.14 7.06 -9.25
N LEU A 80 21.94 7.39 -8.79
CA LEU A 80 21.65 7.60 -7.37
C LEU A 80 22.02 6.38 -6.53
N TRP A 81 21.72 5.17 -7.01
CA TRP A 81 22.06 3.94 -6.31
C TRP A 81 23.57 3.70 -6.24
N GLN A 82 24.34 4.00 -7.30
CA GLN A 82 25.81 3.88 -7.25
C GLN A 82 26.43 4.90 -6.29
N GLU A 83 25.97 6.14 -6.31
CA GLU A 83 26.42 7.19 -5.39
C GLU A 83 26.10 6.82 -3.94
N TRP A 84 24.88 6.34 -3.68
CA TRP A 84 24.49 5.90 -2.35
C TRP A 84 25.38 4.77 -1.84
N LYS A 85 25.68 3.76 -2.68
CA LYS A 85 26.60 2.67 -2.30
C LYS A 85 28.01 3.18 -2.02
N LEU A 86 28.53 4.12 -2.83
CA LEU A 86 29.85 4.70 -2.64
C LEU A 86 29.94 5.43 -1.28
N ILE A 87 28.93 6.23 -0.95
CA ILE A 87 28.84 6.98 0.32
C ILE A 87 28.79 6.03 1.52
N ASN A 88 28.09 4.89 1.38
CA ASN A 88 27.93 3.90 2.45
C ASN A 88 28.98 2.78 2.42
N GLY A 89 30.02 2.86 1.59
CA GLY A 89 31.10 1.87 1.53
C GLY A 89 30.66 0.48 1.05
N ILE A 90 29.58 0.38 0.26
CA ILE A 90 28.96 -0.87 -0.16
C ILE A 90 29.63 -1.41 -1.43
N SER A 91 30.36 -2.51 -1.29
CA SER A 91 31.08 -3.19 -2.38
C SER A 91 30.32 -4.37 -2.97
N SER A 92 29.38 -4.96 -2.22
CA SER A 92 28.55 -6.08 -2.68
C SER A 92 27.06 -5.80 -2.47
N GLN A 93 26.25 -6.38 -3.34
CA GLN A 93 24.80 -6.27 -3.29
C GLN A 93 24.20 -7.55 -3.85
N LYS A 94 22.99 -7.87 -3.41
CA LYS A 94 22.18 -8.94 -3.96
C LYS A 94 20.82 -8.38 -4.30
N GLU A 95 20.39 -8.56 -5.55
CA GLU A 95 19.03 -8.18 -5.93
C GLU A 95 18.05 -9.24 -5.39
N VAL A 96 17.02 -8.78 -4.68
CA VAL A 96 15.98 -9.65 -4.10
C VAL A 96 14.58 -9.32 -4.60
N THR A 97 14.48 -8.50 -5.64
CA THR A 97 13.21 -8.01 -6.21
C THR A 97 12.21 -9.15 -6.48
N ASP A 98 12.65 -10.23 -7.11
CA ASP A 98 11.77 -11.35 -7.46
C ASP A 98 11.21 -12.07 -6.22
N GLN A 99 11.97 -12.13 -5.12
CA GLN A 99 11.52 -12.71 -3.87
C GLN A 99 10.39 -11.87 -3.27
N ILE A 100 10.51 -10.54 -3.34
CA ILE A 100 9.47 -9.60 -2.91
C ILE A 100 8.22 -9.72 -3.79
N VAL A 101 8.39 -9.82 -5.11
CA VAL A 101 7.28 -10.04 -6.05
C VAL A 101 6.55 -11.35 -5.75
N LEU A 102 7.29 -12.45 -5.56
CA LEU A 102 6.71 -13.75 -5.21
C LEU A 102 5.95 -13.69 -3.89
N MET A 103 6.46 -12.94 -2.91
CA MET A 103 5.76 -12.71 -1.64
C MET A 103 4.43 -11.97 -1.85
N PHE A 104 4.40 -10.92 -2.68
CA PHE A 104 3.16 -10.22 -3.02
C PHE A 104 2.18 -11.12 -3.78
N GLN A 105 2.66 -11.91 -4.74
CA GLN A 105 1.83 -12.85 -5.50
C GLN A 105 1.21 -13.92 -4.60
N ARG A 106 1.97 -14.47 -3.65
CA ARG A 106 1.47 -15.42 -2.66
C ARG A 106 0.35 -14.81 -1.81
N SER A 107 0.56 -13.59 -1.30
CA SER A 107 -0.46 -12.87 -0.53
C SER A 107 -1.71 -12.58 -1.37
N ASN A 108 -1.56 -12.06 -2.60
CA ASN A 108 -2.67 -11.83 -3.52
C ASN A 108 -3.48 -13.11 -3.79
N LYS A 109 -2.81 -14.25 -3.98
CA LYS A 109 -3.45 -15.56 -4.21
C LYS A 109 -4.16 -16.06 -2.95
N GLN A 110 -3.54 -15.91 -1.78
CA GLN A 110 -4.10 -16.33 -0.49
C GLN A 110 -5.42 -15.61 -0.21
N PHE A 111 -5.49 -14.30 -0.44
CA PHE A 111 -6.66 -13.49 -0.10
C PHE A 111 -7.62 -13.22 -1.28
N GLY A 112 -7.30 -13.70 -2.48
CA GLY A 112 -8.12 -13.48 -3.67
C GLY A 112 -8.28 -12.00 -4.02
N ILE A 113 -7.22 -11.21 -3.86
CA ILE A 113 -7.22 -9.74 -4.11
C ILE A 113 -7.49 -9.44 -5.60
N TRP A 114 -7.23 -10.41 -6.48
CA TRP A 114 -7.42 -10.29 -7.92
C TRP A 114 -8.46 -11.32 -8.40
N GLY A 115 -9.34 -10.90 -9.31
CA GLY A 115 -10.23 -11.81 -10.06
C GLY A 115 -11.71 -11.82 -9.66
N LYS A 116 -12.12 -11.03 -8.65
CA LYS A 116 -13.55 -10.72 -8.45
C LYS A 116 -13.85 -9.39 -9.13
N GLY A 117 -14.85 -9.38 -10.01
CA GLY A 117 -15.36 -8.14 -10.61
C GLY A 117 -15.79 -7.16 -9.52
N LEU A 118 -15.80 -5.87 -9.86
CA LEU A 118 -16.23 -4.81 -8.94
C LEU A 118 -17.63 -5.16 -8.38
N PRO A 119 -17.81 -5.27 -7.05
CA PRO A 119 -19.11 -5.57 -6.48
C PRO A 119 -20.13 -4.48 -6.82
N PRO A 120 -21.38 -4.83 -7.20
CA PRO A 120 -22.41 -3.83 -7.50
C PRO A 120 -22.67 -2.83 -6.36
N PHE A 121 -22.47 -3.27 -5.11
CA PHE A 121 -22.70 -2.49 -3.89
C PHE A 121 -21.44 -1.81 -3.35
N PHE A 122 -20.32 -1.81 -4.09
CA PHE A 122 -19.15 -1.04 -3.67
C PHE A 122 -19.46 0.48 -3.76
N PRO A 123 -19.07 1.29 -2.76
CA PRO A 123 -19.30 2.73 -2.77
C PRO A 123 -18.83 3.42 -4.06
N ARG A 124 -19.65 4.32 -4.58
CA ARG A 124 -19.40 5.07 -5.83
C ARG A 124 -19.54 6.58 -5.66
N ASP A 125 -19.71 7.03 -4.42
CA ASP A 125 -19.90 8.42 -4.05
C ASP A 125 -18.59 9.22 -4.00
N CYS A 126 -17.45 8.55 -4.19
CA CYS A 126 -16.17 9.23 -4.35
C CYS A 126 -16.22 10.20 -5.55
N PHE A 127 -15.64 11.38 -5.41
CA PHE A 127 -15.52 12.39 -6.48
C PHE A 127 -16.83 13.05 -6.96
N LEU A 128 -17.95 12.92 -6.26
CA LEU A 128 -19.16 13.69 -6.56
C LEU A 128 -19.04 15.12 -6.04
N GLY A 129 -18.46 16.00 -6.85
CA GLY A 129 -18.59 17.44 -6.64
C GLY A 129 -19.97 17.90 -7.05
N ALA A 130 -20.81 18.30 -6.10
CA ALA A 130 -22.07 18.98 -6.38
C ALA A 130 -21.99 20.43 -5.91
N VAL A 131 -22.37 21.37 -6.79
CA VAL A 131 -22.45 22.79 -6.45
C VAL A 131 -23.91 23.12 -6.14
N PRO A 132 -24.24 23.61 -4.93
CA PRO A 132 -25.60 23.96 -4.56
C PRO A 132 -26.10 25.19 -5.34
N GLY A 133 -27.42 25.29 -5.54
CA GLY A 133 -28.07 26.41 -6.25
C GLY A 133 -29.48 26.06 -6.72
N GLU A 134 -30.15 27.00 -7.39
CA GLU A 134 -31.51 26.82 -7.93
C GLU A 134 -31.60 25.66 -8.94
N GLN A 135 -30.53 25.43 -9.69
CA GLN A 135 -30.33 24.22 -10.49
C GLN A 135 -29.08 23.49 -10.00
N LEU A 136 -29.24 22.21 -9.68
CA LEU A 136 -28.13 21.34 -9.26
C LEU A 136 -27.11 21.22 -10.39
N LYS A 137 -25.83 21.46 -10.06
CA LYS A 137 -24.71 21.35 -11.00
C LYS A 137 -23.72 20.33 -10.48
N PHE A 138 -23.24 19.47 -11.36
CA PHE A 138 -22.21 18.49 -11.06
C PHE A 138 -20.86 18.95 -11.62
N LEU A 139 -19.80 18.73 -10.86
CA LEU A 139 -18.44 18.89 -11.35
C LEU A 139 -18.14 17.77 -12.34
N ALA A 140 -17.70 18.15 -13.52
CA ALA A 140 -17.24 17.22 -14.55
C ALA A 140 -15.79 17.52 -14.90
N ARG A 141 -15.04 16.47 -15.21
CA ARG A 141 -13.65 16.55 -15.68
C ARG A 141 -13.57 16.08 -17.13
N ARG A 142 -12.72 16.73 -17.93
CA ARG A 142 -12.53 16.35 -19.33
C ARG A 142 -11.44 15.28 -19.43
N ILE A 143 -11.80 14.08 -19.87
CA ILE A 143 -10.89 12.94 -20.10
C ILE A 143 -11.10 12.47 -21.53
N ASP A 144 -10.04 12.39 -22.33
CA ASP A 144 -10.09 11.90 -23.72
C ASP A 144 -11.22 12.53 -24.54
N GLY A 145 -11.42 13.84 -24.37
CA GLY A 145 -12.45 14.62 -25.07
C GLY A 145 -13.87 14.50 -24.51
N HIS A 146 -14.11 13.67 -23.50
CA HIS A 146 -15.42 13.45 -22.88
C HIS A 146 -15.51 14.13 -21.51
N TYR A 147 -16.70 14.61 -21.14
CA TYR A 147 -16.98 15.10 -19.79
C TYR A 147 -17.44 13.94 -18.91
N VAL A 148 -16.66 13.61 -17.90
CA VAL A 148 -16.92 12.54 -16.94
C VAL A 148 -17.31 13.15 -15.59
N VAL A 149 -18.42 12.67 -15.03
CA VAL A 149 -18.90 13.01 -13.68
C VAL A 149 -18.70 11.78 -12.79
N GLY A 150 -18.05 11.96 -11.65
CA GLY A 150 -17.68 10.86 -10.76
C GLY A 150 -16.44 10.08 -11.22
N PRO A 151 -16.16 8.92 -10.60
CA PRO A 151 -14.98 8.11 -10.89
C PRO A 151 -15.14 7.37 -12.22
N THR A 152 -14.03 7.18 -12.93
CA THR A 152 -13.94 6.21 -14.02
C THR A 152 -13.96 4.78 -13.48
N GLU A 153 -14.24 3.80 -14.34
CA GLU A 153 -14.18 2.37 -13.95
C GLU A 153 -12.77 1.93 -13.49
N GLU A 154 -11.72 2.56 -14.03
CA GLU A 154 -10.35 2.32 -13.60
C GLU A 154 -10.11 2.88 -12.19
N GLU A 155 -10.44 4.14 -11.95
CA GLU A 155 -10.33 4.75 -10.62
C GLU A 155 -11.16 3.99 -9.59
N LEU A 156 -12.39 3.61 -9.93
CA LEU A 156 -13.27 2.85 -9.03
C LEU A 156 -12.67 1.48 -8.67
N ARG A 157 -11.96 0.85 -9.63
CA ARG A 157 -11.23 -0.39 -9.39
C ARG A 157 -10.02 -0.18 -8.47
N GLU A 158 -9.27 0.90 -8.64
CA GLU A 158 -8.17 1.25 -7.74
C GLU A 158 -8.66 1.51 -6.32
N ARG A 159 -9.78 2.23 -6.16
CA ARG A 159 -10.46 2.45 -4.87
C ARG A 159 -10.88 1.13 -4.23
N TYR A 160 -11.49 0.25 -5.01
CA TYR A 160 -11.89 -1.08 -4.54
C TYR A 160 -10.69 -1.91 -4.09
N GLU A 161 -9.60 -1.93 -4.87
CA GLU A 161 -8.38 -2.66 -4.50
C GLU A 161 -7.78 -2.13 -3.19
N LEU A 162 -7.71 -0.80 -3.02
CA LEU A 162 -7.26 -0.19 -1.78
C LEU A 162 -8.11 -0.61 -0.58
N CYS A 163 -9.44 -0.50 -0.70
CA CYS A 163 -10.36 -0.86 0.38
C CYS A 163 -10.28 -2.35 0.72
N MET A 164 -10.18 -3.23 -0.29
CA MET A 164 -9.96 -4.66 -0.10
C MET A 164 -8.65 -4.92 0.66
N ARG A 165 -7.52 -4.33 0.23
CA ARG A 165 -6.22 -4.53 0.89
C ARG A 165 -6.23 -4.05 2.33
N LEU A 166 -6.84 -2.89 2.62
CA LEU A 166 -7.03 -2.37 3.97
C LEU A 166 -7.84 -3.33 4.84
N SER A 167 -8.98 -3.82 4.32
CA SER A 167 -9.83 -4.77 5.07
C SER A 167 -9.09 -6.07 5.41
N ILE A 168 -8.28 -6.60 4.49
CA ILE A 168 -7.46 -7.79 4.73
C ILE A 168 -6.37 -7.50 5.76
N GLN A 169 -5.68 -6.37 5.63
CA GLN A 169 -4.61 -6.01 6.56
C GLN A 169 -5.13 -5.93 7.99
N TYR A 170 -6.23 -5.21 8.21
CA TYR A 170 -6.78 -5.08 9.56
C TYR A 170 -7.33 -6.39 10.09
N HIS A 171 -7.93 -7.22 9.24
CA HIS A 171 -8.34 -8.56 9.62
C HIS A 171 -7.13 -9.40 10.08
N CYS A 172 -6.03 -9.40 9.33
CA CYS A 172 -4.81 -10.13 9.71
C CYS A 172 -4.17 -9.60 11.00
N LEU A 173 -4.11 -8.28 11.18
CA LEU A 173 -3.55 -7.67 12.40
C LEU A 173 -4.42 -7.98 13.62
N TYR A 174 -5.73 -7.97 13.46
CA TYR A 174 -6.65 -8.36 14.50
C TYR A 174 -6.45 -9.83 14.91
N LEU A 175 -6.38 -10.75 13.94
CA LEU A 175 -6.13 -12.17 14.22
C LEU A 175 -4.80 -12.40 14.96
N ASP A 176 -3.73 -11.69 14.56
CA ASP A 176 -2.43 -11.75 15.22
C ASP A 176 -2.53 -11.28 16.69
N GLN A 177 -3.23 -10.17 16.95
CA GLN A 177 -3.45 -9.68 18.31
C GLN A 177 -4.26 -10.66 19.16
N VAL A 178 -5.33 -11.26 18.63
CA VAL A 178 -6.15 -12.24 19.36
C VAL A 178 -5.33 -13.48 19.69
N GLN A 179 -4.52 -13.98 18.74
CA GLN A 179 -3.63 -15.13 18.99
C GLN A 179 -2.61 -14.83 20.09
N GLN A 180 -2.13 -13.59 20.19
CA GLN A 180 -1.19 -13.16 21.21
C GLN A 180 -1.86 -12.86 22.58
N ALA A 181 -3.13 -12.47 22.62
CA ALA A 181 -3.82 -11.94 23.81
C ALA A 181 -4.44 -12.99 24.76
N SER A 182 -4.07 -14.27 24.63
CA SER A 182 -4.62 -15.47 25.32
C SER A 182 -5.72 -16.20 24.53
N PRO A 183 -5.72 -17.55 24.53
CA PRO A 183 -6.68 -18.36 23.76
C PRO A 183 -8.16 -18.21 24.16
N ASN A 184 -8.45 -17.51 25.26
CA ASN A 184 -9.81 -17.28 25.78
C ASN A 184 -10.25 -15.81 25.73
N ALA A 185 -9.51 -14.93 25.06
CA ALA A 185 -9.93 -13.53 24.91
C ALA A 185 -11.23 -13.49 24.09
N GLU A 186 -12.33 -13.03 24.70
CA GLU A 186 -13.61 -12.92 24.02
C GLU A 186 -13.56 -11.86 22.92
N PHE A 187 -13.96 -12.28 21.72
CA PHE A 187 -14.20 -11.44 20.56
C PHE A 187 -15.30 -10.42 20.90
N THR A 188 -14.97 -9.14 20.96
CA THR A 188 -15.98 -8.07 20.94
C THR A 188 -15.91 -7.33 19.60
N PRO A 189 -16.95 -7.44 18.74
CA PRO A 189 -17.01 -6.73 17.46
C PRO A 189 -16.72 -5.22 17.59
N GLN A 190 -17.10 -4.62 18.72
CA GLN A 190 -16.98 -3.20 18.98
C GLN A 190 -15.53 -2.73 19.12
N LEU A 191 -14.65 -3.52 19.76
CA LEU A 191 -13.24 -3.17 19.87
C LEU A 191 -12.51 -3.27 18.53
N ALA A 192 -12.86 -4.28 17.71
CA ALA A 192 -12.33 -4.43 16.36
C ALA A 192 -12.74 -3.26 15.46
N GLU A 193 -14.00 -2.83 15.53
CA GLU A 193 -14.49 -1.67 14.80
C GLU A 193 -13.77 -0.37 15.20
N MET A 194 -13.65 -0.10 16.51
CA MET A 194 -12.94 1.09 17.01
C MET A 194 -11.48 1.14 16.53
N PHE A 195 -10.79 -0.01 16.57
CA PHE A 195 -9.43 -0.13 16.06
C PHE A 195 -9.36 0.19 14.56
N VAL A 196 -10.24 -0.38 13.75
CA VAL A 196 -10.29 -0.14 12.30
C VAL A 196 -10.56 1.35 12.03
N ARG A 197 -11.53 1.96 12.73
CA ARG A 197 -11.84 3.39 12.58
C ARG A 197 -10.63 4.28 12.87
N GLU A 198 -9.88 3.97 13.93
CA GLU A 198 -8.66 4.71 14.27
C GLU A 198 -7.56 4.51 13.21
N ALA A 199 -7.32 3.27 12.80
CA ALA A 199 -6.30 2.93 11.82
C ALA A 199 -6.55 3.52 10.43
N LEU A 200 -7.82 3.75 10.08
CA LEU A 200 -8.23 4.38 8.84
C LEU A 200 -8.00 5.90 8.85
N LYS A 201 -7.70 6.53 10.00
CA LYS A 201 -7.40 7.97 10.03
C LYS A 201 -6.19 8.31 9.16
N GLY A 202 -6.28 9.43 8.44
CA GLY A 202 -5.25 9.89 7.51
C GLY A 202 -5.34 9.29 6.10
N TRP A 203 -6.04 8.17 5.91
CA TRP A 203 -6.32 7.67 4.57
C TRP A 203 -7.37 8.55 3.89
N ASP A 204 -7.15 8.84 2.60
CA ASP A 204 -8.11 9.54 1.75
C ASP A 204 -9.26 8.62 1.35
N LEU A 205 -10.21 8.43 2.26
CA LEU A 205 -11.39 7.55 2.14
C LEU A 205 -12.66 8.32 2.47
N SER A 206 -13.69 8.12 1.64
CA SER A 206 -15.06 8.57 1.91
C SER A 206 -15.64 7.88 3.15
N ALA A 207 -16.73 8.43 3.69
CA ALA A 207 -17.44 7.80 4.79
C ALA A 207 -17.94 6.39 4.39
N GLN A 208 -18.49 6.23 3.18
CA GLN A 208 -19.02 4.96 2.71
C GLN A 208 -17.94 3.89 2.53
N GLU A 209 -16.75 4.27 2.04
CA GLU A 209 -15.61 3.34 1.95
C GLU A 209 -15.14 2.88 3.34
N ARG A 210 -15.14 3.76 4.34
CA ARG A 210 -14.77 3.39 5.72
C ARG A 210 -15.75 2.37 6.30
N GLU A 211 -17.05 2.63 6.18
CA GLU A 211 -18.08 1.68 6.63
C GLU A 211 -17.94 0.35 5.88
N TRP A 212 -17.74 0.42 4.55
CA TRP A 212 -17.53 -0.78 3.75
C TRP A 212 -16.30 -1.59 4.21
N ILE A 213 -15.19 -0.94 4.55
CA ILE A 213 -13.99 -1.63 5.07
C ILE A 213 -14.29 -2.30 6.42
N ILE A 214 -15.01 -1.63 7.32
CA ILE A 214 -15.40 -2.17 8.63
C ILE A 214 -16.26 -3.43 8.45
N ASP A 215 -17.34 -3.32 7.69
CA ASP A 215 -18.24 -4.44 7.39
C ASP A 215 -17.49 -5.59 6.73
N LYS A 216 -16.62 -5.25 5.77
CA LYS A 216 -15.84 -6.24 5.03
C LYS A 216 -14.90 -6.99 5.96
N THR A 217 -14.18 -6.27 6.82
CA THR A 217 -13.26 -6.84 7.83
C THR A 217 -14.00 -7.78 8.78
N ALA A 218 -15.18 -7.39 9.26
CA ALA A 218 -16.02 -8.22 10.15
C ALA A 218 -16.58 -9.46 9.45
N SER A 219 -16.82 -9.40 8.14
CA SER A 219 -17.34 -10.52 7.34
C SER A 219 -16.29 -11.57 6.97
N MET A 220 -14.99 -11.24 7.05
CA MET A 220 -13.91 -12.19 6.83
C MET A 220 -13.84 -13.12 8.05
N ARG A 221 -14.27 -14.37 7.87
CA ARG A 221 -14.14 -15.46 8.83
C ARG A 221 -13.21 -16.52 8.27
#